data_AF-A0A1M5DEI4-F1
#
_entry.id   AF-A0A1M5DEI4-F1
#
_cell.length_a   1.000
_cell.length_b   1.000
_cell.length_c   1.000
_cell.angle_alpha   90.00
_cell.angle_beta   90.00
_cell.angle_gamma   90.00
#
_symmetry.space_group_name_H-M   'P 1'
#
loop_
_entity.id
_entity.type
_entity.pdbx_description
1 polymer ?
#
loop_
_entity_poly.entity_id
_entity_poly.type
_entity_poly.pdbx_seq_one_letter_code
_entity_poly.pdbx_strand_id
1 'polypeptide(L)'
;MLYTASDILKQEITINPFESLFDPDDAEGASGDDEQLDTINHYLKLLMEAINSGEEPDIKTLADKAGVDHETAADITDQVLGRLPW
;
A
#
# COMPACT_ATOMS: atom_id res chain seq x y z
N MET A 1 -20.92 31.42 -8.09
CA MET A 1 -20.10 32.37 -8.88
C MET A 1 -19.68 31.76 -10.22
N LEU A 2 -19.14 30.54 -10.24
CA LEU A 2 -18.78 29.88 -11.51
C LEU A 2 -19.96 29.64 -12.45
N TYR A 3 -21.07 29.11 -11.93
CA TYR A 3 -22.30 28.94 -12.72
C TYR A 3 -22.78 30.23 -13.37
N THR A 4 -22.75 31.34 -12.61
CA THR A 4 -23.11 32.67 -13.11
C THR A 4 -22.17 33.16 -14.19
N ALA A 5 -20.86 32.91 -14.06
CA ALA A 5 -19.88 33.26 -15.08
C ALA A 5 -20.06 32.42 -16.36
N SER A 6 -20.27 31.11 -16.24
CA SER A 6 -20.51 30.21 -17.39
C SER A 6 -21.80 30.57 -18.14
N ASP A 7 -22.86 30.96 -17.42
CA ASP A 7 -24.13 31.36 -18.03
C ASP A 7 -24.03 32.71 -18.78
N ILE A 8 -23.25 33.66 -18.24
CA ILE A 8 -22.98 34.95 -18.90
C ILE A 8 -22.10 34.78 -20.14
N LEU A 9 -21.04 33.98 -20.04
CA LEU A 9 -20.07 33.77 -21.12
C LEU A 9 -20.56 32.78 -22.18
N LYS A 10 -21.66 32.06 -21.91
CA LYS A 10 -22.19 30.96 -22.75
C LYS A 10 -21.11 29.94 -23.14
N GLN A 11 -20.14 29.77 -22.25
CA GLN A 11 -19.02 28.86 -22.41
C GLN A 11 -18.80 28.10 -21.11
N GLU A 12 -18.44 26.84 -21.24
CA GLU A 12 -18.03 26.02 -20.12
C GLU A 12 -16.67 26.50 -19.61
N ILE A 13 -16.62 26.85 -18.33
CA ILE A 13 -15.40 27.34 -17.68
C ILE A 13 -14.73 26.15 -17.01
N THR A 14 -13.74 25.57 -17.69
CA THR A 14 -12.88 24.53 -17.10
C THR A 14 -11.81 25.20 -16.23
N ILE A 15 -11.88 25.01 -14.90
CA ILE A 15 -10.93 25.61 -13.95
C ILE A 15 -9.59 24.90 -14.02
N ASN A 16 -9.61 23.56 -14.03
CA ASN A 16 -8.43 22.73 -14.14
C ASN A 16 -8.56 21.84 -15.38
N PRO A 17 -7.83 22.12 -16.48
CA PRO A 17 -7.91 21.33 -17.70
C PRO A 17 -7.41 19.88 -17.51
N PHE A 18 -6.66 19.61 -16.45
CA PHE A 18 -6.14 18.30 -16.12
C PHE A 18 -7.06 17.48 -15.22
N GLU A 19 -8.18 18.04 -14.76
CA GLU A 19 -9.13 17.33 -13.89
C GLU A 19 -9.65 16.04 -14.54
N SER A 20 -9.80 16.05 -15.87
CA SER A 20 -10.16 14.87 -16.67
C SER A 20 -9.09 13.77 -16.75
N LEU A 21 -7.85 14.05 -16.32
CA LEU A 21 -6.75 13.08 -16.31
C LEU A 21 -6.69 12.28 -15.00
N PHE A 22 -7.45 12.67 -13.99
CA PHE A 22 -7.50 11.98 -12.72
C PHE A 22 -8.79 11.17 -12.66
N ASP A 23 -8.67 9.87 -12.37
CA ASP A 23 -9.84 9.04 -12.13
C ASP A 23 -10.43 9.43 -10.77
N PRO A 24 -11.69 9.86 -10.69
CA PRO A 24 -12.30 10.22 -9.40
C PRO A 24 -12.35 9.01 -8.45
N ASP A 25 -12.31 7.79 -8.97
CA ASP A 25 -12.20 6.56 -8.18
C ASP A 25 -10.82 6.40 -7.52
N ASP A 26 -9.76 7.04 -8.02
CA ASP A 26 -8.42 7.04 -7.38
C ASP A 26 -8.33 8.03 -6.20
N ALA A 27 -9.28 8.97 -6.07
CA ALA A 27 -9.26 10.02 -5.05
C ALA A 27 -9.83 9.55 -3.70
N GLU A 28 -10.68 8.53 -3.69
CA GLU A 28 -11.11 7.83 -2.49
C GLU A 28 -10.09 6.73 -2.20
N GLY A 29 -9.07 7.08 -1.40
CA GLY A 29 -7.93 6.24 -1.06
C GLY A 29 -8.21 4.74 -1.10
N ALA A 30 -7.53 4.09 -2.03
CA ALA A 30 -7.51 2.66 -2.32
C ALA A 30 -7.84 1.79 -1.10
N SER A 31 -9.14 1.54 -0.87
CA SER A 31 -9.58 0.68 0.24
C SER A 31 -9.20 -0.78 0.02
N GLY A 32 -8.70 -1.11 -1.19
CA GLY A 32 -8.13 -2.42 -1.53
C GLY A 32 -6.65 -2.59 -1.16
N ASP A 33 -5.90 -1.51 -0.91
CA ASP A 33 -4.48 -1.60 -0.50
C ASP A 33 -4.33 -1.90 1.00
N ASP A 34 -5.33 -1.53 1.82
CA ASP A 34 -5.26 -1.67 3.28
C ASP A 34 -5.14 -3.14 3.72
N GLU A 35 -5.92 -4.06 3.12
CA GLU A 35 -5.85 -5.48 3.48
C GLU A 35 -4.49 -6.11 3.14
N GLN A 36 -3.92 -5.77 1.98
CA GLN A 36 -2.61 -6.27 1.58
C GLN A 36 -1.50 -5.71 2.48
N LEU A 37 -1.57 -4.42 2.79
CA LEU A 37 -0.64 -3.77 3.71
C LEU A 37 -0.76 -4.34 5.12
N ASP A 38 -1.96 -4.63 5.61
CA ASP A 38 -2.18 -5.26 6.91
C ASP A 38 -1.58 -6.67 6.96
N THR A 39 -1.72 -7.43 5.88
CA THR A 39 -1.14 -8.78 5.73
C THR A 39 0.40 -8.71 5.82
N ILE A 40 1.01 -7.75 5.11
CA ILE A 40 2.47 -7.51 5.14
C ILE A 40 2.93 -7.03 6.52
N ASN A 41 2.21 -6.10 7.14
CA ASN A 41 2.51 -5.60 8.48
C ASN A 41 2.44 -6.72 9.52
N HIS A 42 1.46 -7.62 9.39
CA HIS A 42 1.35 -8.78 10.26
C HIS A 42 2.54 -9.72 10.10
N TYR A 43 2.96 -10.00 8.86
CA TYR A 43 4.14 -10.80 8.57
C TYR A 43 5.42 -10.22 9.20
N LEU A 44 5.67 -8.93 8.99
CA LEU A 44 6.84 -8.23 9.54
C LEU A 44 6.90 -8.30 11.06
N LYS A 45 5.74 -8.20 11.73
CA LYS A 45 5.66 -8.34 13.18
C LYS A 45 6.13 -9.73 13.64
N LEU A 46 5.63 -10.78 13.01
CA LEU A 46 6.01 -12.16 13.36
C LEU A 46 7.49 -12.43 13.06
N LEU A 47 8.00 -11.92 11.93
CA LEU A 47 9.40 -12.02 11.56
C LEU A 47 10.31 -11.35 12.61
N MET A 48 9.97 -10.15 13.04
CA MET A 48 10.72 -9.42 14.07
C MET A 48 10.67 -10.12 15.43
N GLU A 49 9.55 -10.73 15.81
CA GLU A 49 9.44 -11.54 17.03
C GLU A 49 10.39 -12.75 17.01
N ALA A 50 10.47 -13.46 15.87
CA ALA A 50 11.39 -14.58 15.69
C ALA A 50 12.87 -14.14 15.69
N ILE A 51 13.19 -13.03 15.02
CA ILE A 51 14.56 -12.46 15.05
C ILE A 51 14.95 -12.06 16.48
N ASN A 52 14.04 -11.40 17.21
CA ASN A 52 14.28 -10.97 18.57
C ASN A 52 14.39 -12.13 19.57
N SER A 53 13.79 -13.29 19.30
CA SER A 53 13.96 -14.49 20.12
C SER A 53 15.30 -15.21 19.87
N GLY A 54 16.04 -14.80 18.84
CA GLY A 54 17.29 -15.45 18.42
C GLY A 54 17.06 -16.78 17.71
N GLU A 55 15.84 -17.07 17.29
CA GLU A 55 15.49 -18.24 16.49
C GLU A 55 15.61 -17.91 15.00
N GLU A 56 16.03 -18.90 14.19
CA GLU A 56 16.05 -18.74 12.74
C GLU A 56 14.59 -18.74 12.22
N PRO A 57 14.12 -17.66 11.58
CA PRO A 57 12.71 -17.53 11.22
C PRO A 57 12.29 -18.56 10.17
N ASP A 58 11.28 -19.36 10.48
CA ASP A 58 10.64 -20.26 9.52
C ASP A 58 9.69 -19.47 8.60
N ILE A 59 10.26 -18.96 7.50
CA ILE A 59 9.60 -18.11 6.51
C ILE A 59 8.26 -18.69 6.04
N LYS A 60 8.18 -20.00 5.79
CA LYS A 60 6.95 -20.64 5.27
C LYS A 60 5.84 -20.64 6.31
N THR A 61 6.16 -21.04 7.53
CA THR A 61 5.20 -21.05 8.64
C THR A 61 4.74 -19.64 9.00
N LEU A 62 5.63 -18.65 8.89
CA LEU A 62 5.29 -17.24 9.12
C LEU A 62 4.42 -16.66 7.99
N ALA A 63 4.69 -17.02 6.74
CA ALA A 63 3.90 -16.59 5.58
C ALA A 63 2.47 -17.15 5.65
N ASP A 64 2.33 -18.44 5.96
CA ASP A 64 1.02 -19.10 6.14
C ASP A 64 0.20 -18.47 7.27
N LYS A 65 0.86 -18.10 8.39
CA LYS A 65 0.20 -17.41 9.51
C LYS A 65 -0.23 -15.99 9.15
N ALA A 66 0.57 -15.30 8.35
CA ALA A 66 0.30 -13.93 7.96
C ALA A 66 -0.69 -13.82 6.79
N GLY A 67 -0.85 -14.87 5.99
CA GLY A 67 -1.64 -14.84 4.76
C GLY A 67 -0.87 -14.24 3.57
N VAL A 68 0.45 -14.15 3.66
CA VAL A 68 1.33 -13.66 2.57
C VAL A 68 1.77 -14.84 1.72
N ASP A 69 1.89 -14.65 0.41
CA ASP A 69 2.45 -15.68 -0.45
C ASP A 69 3.94 -15.92 -0.14
N HIS A 70 4.40 -17.14 -0.42
CA HIS A 70 5.75 -17.56 0.00
C HIS A 70 6.86 -16.83 -0.75
N GLU A 71 6.61 -16.35 -1.97
CA GLU A 71 7.59 -15.60 -2.76
C GLU A 71 7.78 -14.20 -2.17
N THR A 72 6.70 -13.47 -1.95
CA THR A 72 6.70 -12.15 -1.29
C THR A 72 7.30 -12.23 0.12
N ALA A 73 6.97 -13.26 0.89
CA ALA A 73 7.53 -13.47 2.23
C ALA A 73 9.07 -13.67 2.21
N ALA A 74 9.59 -14.40 1.22
CA ALA A 74 11.02 -14.59 1.03
C ALA A 74 11.72 -13.28 0.65
N ASP A 75 11.16 -12.53 -0.30
CA ASP A 75 11.69 -11.24 -0.73
C ASP A 75 11.72 -10.21 0.41
N ILE A 76 10.64 -10.13 1.21
CA ILE A 76 10.58 -9.27 2.39
C ILE A 76 11.66 -9.67 3.40
N THR A 77 11.80 -10.97 3.66
CA THR A 77 12.78 -11.46 4.65
C THR A 77 14.21 -11.15 4.23
N ASP A 78 14.55 -11.34 2.95
CA ASP A 78 15.88 -11.02 2.41
C ASP A 78 16.18 -9.52 2.53
N GLN A 79 15.21 -8.66 2.22
CA GLN A 79 15.36 -7.21 2.37
C GLN A 79 15.55 -6.78 3.83
N VAL A 80 14.83 -7.41 4.77
CA VAL A 80 14.91 -7.09 6.20
C VAL A 80 16.24 -7.55 6.79
N LEU A 81 16.61 -8.82 6.58
CA LEU A 81 17.86 -9.40 7.09
C LEU A 81 19.08 -8.74 6.45
N GLY A 82 19.03 -8.39 5.17
CA GLY A 82 20.11 -7.67 4.49
C GLY A 82 20.39 -6.26 5.03
N ARG A 83 19.43 -5.65 5.75
CA ARG A 83 19.56 -4.31 6.33
C ARG A 83 19.79 -4.28 7.84
N LEU A 84 19.68 -5.40 8.53
CA LEU A 84 19.93 -5.48 9.96
C LEU A 84 21.44 -5.43 10.24
N PRO A 85 21.92 -4.53 11.12
CA PRO A 85 23.31 -4.56 11.57
C PRO A 85 23.49 -5.75 12.51
N TRP A 86 24.31 -6.71 12.08
CA TRP A 86 24.71 -7.89 12.86
C TRP A 86 25.66 -7.53 14.00
#